data_AF-A0AAU2MSA2-F1
#
_entry.id   AF-A0AAU2MSA2-F1
#
_cell.length_a   1.000
_cell.length_b   1.000
_cell.length_c   1.000
_cell.angle_alpha   90.00
_cell.angle_beta   90.00
_cell.angle_gamma   90.00
#
_symmetry.space_group_name_H-M   'P 1'
#
loop_
_entity.id
_entity.type
_entity.pdbx_description
1 polymer ?
#
loop_
_entity_poly.entity_id
_entity_poly.type
_entity_poly.pdbx_seq_one_letter_code
_entity_poly.pdbx_strand_id
1 'polypeptide(L)'
;MDGEAVIWRDGRLDFAAAQSRAASSTTRARALAARYPASYVCWDVLQHPDPAIGDCRSRPYTERRAFLLELLADVGPPVQVTPATDDRDVAVLWYDALREQGIEGIL
;
A
#
# COMPACT_ATOMS: atom_id res chain seq x y z
N MET A 1 10.34 -3.69 1.52
CA MET A 1 9.32 -2.67 1.20
C MET A 1 8.57 -2.34 2.47
N ASP A 2 7.93 -1.19 2.51
CA ASP A 2 7.01 -0.77 3.57
C ASP A 2 5.69 -0.31 2.94
N GLY A 3 4.58 -0.65 3.58
CA GLY A 3 3.26 -0.64 2.95
C GLY A 3 2.18 -1.32 3.78
N GLU A 4 0.93 -1.21 3.31
CA GLU A 4 -0.26 -1.72 3.99
C GLU A 4 -0.94 -2.83 3.19
N ALA A 5 -1.36 -3.89 3.87
CA ALA A 5 -2.23 -4.91 3.28
C ALA A 5 -3.70 -4.47 3.41
N VAL A 6 -4.34 -4.17 2.28
CA VAL A 6 -5.71 -3.68 2.24
C VAL A 6 -6.66 -4.72 1.65
N ILE A 7 -7.92 -4.69 2.08
CA ILE A 7 -8.98 -5.52 1.52
C ILE A 7 -10.04 -4.62 0.91
N TRP A 8 -10.41 -4.90 -0.35
CA TRP A 8 -11.56 -4.26 -0.98
C TRP A 8 -12.82 -5.08 -0.75
N ARG A 9 -13.86 -4.46 -0.21
CA ARG A 9 -15.13 -5.11 0.09
C ARG A 9 -16.28 -4.12 -0.06
N ASP A 10 -17.37 -4.57 -0.68
CA ASP A 10 -18.61 -3.80 -0.79
C ASP A 10 -18.38 -2.37 -1.35
N GLY A 11 -17.49 -2.26 -2.34
CA GLY A 11 -17.19 -1.01 -3.06
C GLY A 11 -16.21 -0.04 -2.37
N ARG A 12 -15.51 -0.48 -1.30
CA ARG A 12 -14.58 0.37 -0.53
C ARG A 12 -13.44 -0.44 0.08
N LEU A 13 -12.42 0.26 0.55
CA LEU A 13 -11.38 -0.30 1.40
C LEU A 13 -11.94 -0.60 2.79
N ASP A 14 -11.60 -1.77 3.31
CA ASP A 14 -11.98 -2.27 4.63
C ASP A 14 -10.72 -2.67 5.41
N PHE A 15 -10.10 -1.68 6.07
CA PHE A 15 -8.91 -1.87 6.92
C PHE A 15 -9.20 -2.80 8.10
N ALA A 16 -10.43 -2.78 8.63
CA ALA A 16 -10.84 -3.64 9.73
C ALA A 16 -10.88 -5.12 9.30
N ALA A 17 -11.24 -5.42 8.04
CA ALA A 17 -11.19 -6.78 7.52
C ALA A 17 -9.76 -7.34 7.46
N ALA A 18 -8.77 -6.52 7.07
CA ALA A 18 -7.37 -6.93 7.04
C ALA A 18 -6.85 -7.26 8.46
N GLN A 19 -7.13 -6.38 9.42
CA GLN A 19 -6.78 -6.57 10.83
C GLN A 19 -7.50 -7.78 11.44
N SER A 20 -8.80 -7.93 11.19
CA SER A 20 -9.58 -9.09 11.65
C SER A 20 -9.04 -10.41 11.10
N ARG A 21 -8.60 -10.43 9.85
CA ARG A 21 -7.96 -11.62 9.24
C ARG A 21 -6.62 -11.93 9.91
N ALA A 22 -5.79 -10.91 10.18
CA ALA A 22 -4.49 -11.09 10.84
C ALA A 22 -4.63 -11.62 12.28
N ALA A 23 -5.67 -11.21 13.00
CA ALA A 23 -5.97 -11.68 14.35
C ALA A 23 -6.69 -13.04 14.42
N SER A 24 -6.99 -13.66 13.27
CA SER A 24 -7.75 -14.92 13.20
C SER A 24 -6.85 -16.16 13.28
N SER A 25 -7.44 -17.32 13.63
CA SER A 25 -6.75 -18.62 13.49
C SER A 25 -6.36 -18.89 12.03
N THR A 26 -5.32 -19.69 11.80
CA THR A 26 -4.80 -20.00 10.45
C THR A 26 -5.88 -20.49 9.48
N THR A 27 -6.78 -21.37 9.94
CA THR A 27 -7.88 -21.89 9.12
C THR A 27 -8.84 -20.79 8.72
N ARG A 28 -9.24 -19.92 9.66
CA ARG A 28 -10.13 -18.78 9.39
C ARG A 28 -9.45 -17.75 8.50
N ALA A 29 -8.16 -17.46 8.74
CA ALA A 29 -7.39 -16.53 7.94
C ALA A 29 -7.29 -16.99 6.47
N ARG A 30 -7.06 -18.29 6.22
CA ARG A 30 -7.07 -18.88 4.86
C ARG A 30 -8.44 -18.75 4.19
N ALA A 31 -9.51 -19.06 4.92
CA ALA A 31 -10.88 -18.92 4.40
C ALA A 31 -11.22 -17.46 4.05
N LEU A 32 -10.83 -16.51 4.90
CA LEU A 32 -11.01 -15.07 4.65
C LEU A 32 -10.16 -14.58 3.48
N ALA A 33 -8.91 -15.05 3.34
CA ALA A 33 -8.04 -14.68 2.22
C ALA A 33 -8.57 -15.18 0.88
N ALA A 34 -9.16 -16.39 0.84
CA ALA A 34 -9.79 -16.91 -0.37
C ALA A 34 -11.05 -16.13 -0.77
N ARG A 35 -11.83 -15.65 0.22
CA ARG A 35 -13.08 -14.91 -0.02
C ARG A 35 -12.83 -13.43 -0.34
N TYR A 36 -11.88 -12.81 0.35
CA TYR A 36 -11.52 -11.40 0.25
C TYR A 36 -10.00 -11.30 0.15
N PRO A 37 -9.43 -11.44 -1.07
CA PRO A 37 -7.99 -11.30 -1.27
C PRO A 37 -7.56 -9.90 -0.88
N ALA A 38 -6.35 -9.79 -0.34
CA ALA A 38 -5.77 -8.48 -0.06
C ALA A 38 -4.89 -8.02 -1.21
N SER A 39 -4.81 -6.70 -1.36
CA SER A 39 -3.77 -6.01 -2.10
C SER A 39 -2.74 -5.46 -1.13
N TYR A 40 -1.49 -5.28 -1.57
CA TYR A 40 -0.43 -4.65 -0.79
C TYR A 40 -0.08 -3.32 -1.45
N VAL A 41 -0.29 -2.22 -0.73
CA VAL A 41 -0.04 -0.88 -1.22
C VAL A 41 1.22 -0.34 -0.56
N CYS A 42 2.28 -0.19 -1.35
CA CYS A 42 3.62 0.20 -0.89
C CYS A 42 3.81 1.72 -0.93
N TRP A 43 4.36 2.31 0.12
CA TRP A 43 4.78 3.73 0.14
C TRP A 43 6.29 3.92 0.24
N ASP A 44 7.04 2.90 0.67
CA ASP A 44 8.50 3.01 0.81
C ASP A 44 9.25 1.72 0.40
N VAL A 45 10.54 1.89 0.10
CA VAL A 45 11.51 0.80 -0.09
C VAL A 45 12.68 1.01 0.85
N LEU A 46 12.81 0.08 1.81
CA LEU A 46 13.86 0.12 2.84
C LEU A 46 15.14 -0.62 2.41
N GLN A 47 15.02 -1.56 1.46
CA GLN A 47 16.11 -2.37 0.93
C GLN A 47 15.80 -2.64 -0.55
N HIS A 48 16.76 -2.31 -1.41
CA HIS A 48 16.69 -2.62 -2.84
C HIS A 48 17.35 -3.98 -3.12
N PRO A 49 16.84 -4.78 -4.08
CA PRO A 49 17.45 -6.07 -4.44
C PRO A 49 18.79 -5.92 -5.17
N ASP A 50 19.00 -4.83 -5.91
CA ASP A 50 20.30 -4.51 -6.50
C ASP A 50 21.32 -4.17 -5.38
N PRO A 51 22.42 -4.95 -5.23
CA PRO A 51 23.45 -4.69 -4.24
C PRO A 51 24.14 -3.33 -4.37
N ALA A 52 24.16 -2.73 -5.57
CA ALA A 52 24.73 -1.40 -5.78
C ALA A 52 23.88 -0.29 -5.12
N ILE A 53 22.57 -0.53 -4.96
CA ILE A 53 21.66 0.39 -4.26
C ILE A 53 21.58 0.01 -2.78
N GLY A 54 21.33 -1.28 -2.50
CA GLY A 54 21.41 -1.88 -1.18
C GLY A 54 20.40 -1.34 -0.15
N ASP A 55 20.87 -1.09 1.06
CA ASP A 55 20.07 -0.52 2.15
C ASP A 55 19.69 0.93 1.81
N CYS A 56 18.38 1.22 1.82
CA CYS A 56 17.85 2.52 1.46
C CYS A 56 17.51 3.39 2.67
N ARG A 57 17.57 2.87 3.91
CA ARG A 57 17.02 3.55 5.09
C ARG A 57 17.66 4.90 5.41
N SER A 58 18.92 5.11 5.04
CA SER A 58 19.64 6.38 5.22
C SER A 58 19.41 7.38 4.09
N ARG A 59 18.76 6.98 2.99
CA ARG A 59 18.55 7.83 1.81
C ARG A 59 17.34 8.75 1.98
N PRO A 60 17.31 9.94 1.34
CA PRO A 60 16.13 10.80 1.31
C PRO A 60 14.88 10.09 0.76
N TYR A 61 13.69 10.45 1.24
CA TYR A 61 12.43 9.81 0.82
C TYR A 61 12.21 9.87 -0.71
N THR A 62 12.56 10.99 -1.35
CA THR A 62 12.41 11.16 -2.80
C THR A 62 13.24 10.15 -3.60
N GLU A 63 14.46 9.81 -3.14
CA GLU A 63 15.26 8.73 -3.74
C GLU A 63 14.61 7.37 -3.52
N ARG A 64 14.17 7.08 -2.30
CA ARG A 64 13.50 5.80 -1.98
C ARG A 64 12.22 5.63 -2.81
N ARG A 65 11.43 6.70 -2.95
CA ARG A 65 10.23 6.76 -3.79
C ARG A 65 10.55 6.41 -5.24
N ALA A 66 11.61 6.99 -5.81
CA ALA A 66 12.03 6.70 -7.18
C ALA A 66 12.40 5.22 -7.35
N PHE A 67 13.19 4.66 -6.44
CA PHE A 67 13.53 3.23 -6.46
C PHE A 67 12.30 2.33 -6.32
N LEU A 68 11.33 2.71 -5.48
CA LEU A 68 10.10 1.95 -5.32
C LEU A 68 9.26 1.94 -6.61
N LEU A 69 9.15 3.09 -7.28
CA LEU A 69 8.43 3.22 -8.54
C LEU A 69 9.08 2.39 -9.65
N GLU A 70 10.41 2.42 -9.75
CA GLU A 70 11.17 1.58 -10.67
C GLU A 70 10.96 0.08 -10.38
N LEU A 71 11.12 -0.31 -9.12
CA LEU A 71 11.02 -1.71 -8.68
C LEU A 71 9.64 -2.33 -8.98
N LEU A 72 8.57 -1.53 -8.92
CA LEU A 72 7.19 -2.01 -9.07
C LEU A 72 6.55 -1.64 -10.42
N ALA A 73 7.31 -1.06 -11.37
CA ALA A 73 6.79 -0.58 -12.65
C ALA A 73 6.00 -1.66 -13.42
N ASP A 74 6.47 -2.90 -13.41
CA ASP A 74 5.89 -4.01 -14.18
C ASP A 74 5.10 -5.02 -13.32
N VAL A 75 4.89 -4.73 -12.02
CA VAL A 75 4.28 -5.70 -11.10
C VAL A 75 2.76 -5.66 -11.16
N GLY A 76 2.16 -4.48 -10.97
CA GLY A 76 0.70 -4.29 -10.92
C GLY A 76 -0.01 -5.11 -9.82
N PRO A 77 -1.36 -5.07 -9.77
CA PRO A 77 -2.12 -5.76 -8.73
C PRO A 77 -1.76 -7.26 -8.59
N PRO A 78 -1.70 -7.80 -7.35
CA PRO A 78 -2.19 -7.19 -6.11
C PRO A 78 -1.16 -6.33 -5.38
N VAL A 79 0.02 -6.05 -5.95
CA VAL A 79 1.06 -5.22 -5.30
C VAL A 79 1.28 -3.93 -6.09
N GLN A 80 1.06 -2.79 -5.45
CA GLN A 80 1.12 -1.51 -6.17
C GLN A 80 1.67 -0.40 -5.30
N VAL A 81 2.20 0.64 -5.94
CA VAL A 81 2.69 1.83 -5.25
C VAL A 81 1.49 2.71 -4.85
N THR A 82 1.52 3.24 -3.63
CA THR A 82 0.51 4.23 -3.19
C THR A 82 0.55 5.45 -4.11
N PRO A 83 -0.60 6.00 -4.53
CA PRO A 83 -0.63 7.30 -5.20
C PRO A 83 0.04 8.39 -4.34
N ALA A 84 0.75 9.30 -4.98
CA ALA A 84 1.33 10.49 -4.35
C ALA A 84 1.26 11.67 -5.33
N THR A 85 1.21 12.88 -4.80
CA THR A 85 1.15 14.11 -5.59
C THR A 85 1.93 15.21 -4.86
N ASP A 86 2.65 16.04 -5.62
CA ASP A 86 3.23 17.29 -5.13
C ASP A 86 2.28 18.48 -5.33
N ASP A 87 1.15 18.26 -6.01
CA ASP A 87 0.10 19.25 -6.21
C ASP A 87 -0.84 19.28 -5.00
N ARG A 88 -0.85 20.43 -4.32
CA ARG A 88 -1.69 20.68 -3.14
C ARG A 88 -3.18 20.58 -3.44
N ASP A 89 -3.64 21.06 -4.58
CA ASP A 89 -5.07 21.06 -4.92
C ASP A 89 -5.54 19.63 -5.17
N VAL A 90 -4.69 18.80 -5.79
CA VAL A 90 -4.93 17.35 -5.92
C VAL A 90 -4.95 16.67 -4.55
N ALA A 91 -4.03 17.01 -3.64
CA ALA A 91 -3.99 16.45 -2.29
C ALA A 91 -5.27 16.77 -1.50
N VAL A 92 -5.76 18.02 -1.56
CA VAL A 92 -7.03 18.43 -0.93
C VAL A 92 -8.20 17.66 -1.54
N LEU A 93 -8.26 17.54 -2.86
CA LEU A 93 -9.30 16.77 -3.53
C LEU A 93 -9.31 15.30 -3.06
N TRP A 94 -8.15 14.67 -2.94
CA TRP A 94 -8.03 13.31 -2.43
C TRP A 94 -8.50 13.20 -0.98
N TYR A 95 -8.10 14.14 -0.13
CA TYR A 95 -8.49 14.17 1.28
C TYR A 95 -10.01 14.22 1.46
N ASP A 96 -10.70 15.01 0.64
CA ASP A 96 -12.16 15.16 0.72
C ASP A 96 -12.91 13.98 0.07
N ALA A 97 -12.49 13.57 -1.13
CA ALA A 97 -13.27 12.63 -1.95
C ALA A 97 -13.04 11.15 -1.60
N LEU A 98 -11.85 10.78 -1.12
CA LEU A 98 -11.50 9.36 -0.96
C LEU A 98 -12.02 8.72 0.32
N ARG A 99 -12.54 9.51 1.28
CA ARG A 99 -13.09 8.97 2.53
C ARG A 99 -14.29 8.07 2.32
N GLU A 100 -15.12 8.38 1.32
CA GLU A 100 -16.26 7.55 0.92
C GLU A 100 -15.82 6.16 0.41
N GLN A 101 -14.60 6.07 -0.13
CA GLN A 101 -13.98 4.82 -0.57
C GLN A 101 -13.23 4.10 0.56
N GLY A 102 -13.34 4.58 1.80
CA GLY A 102 -12.74 3.99 2.98
C GLY A 102 -11.33 4.48 3.31
N ILE A 103 -10.78 5.47 2.58
CA ILE A 103 -9.45 6.02 2.87
C ILE A 103 -9.52 6.97 4.08
N GLU A 104 -8.67 6.72 5.08
CA GLU A 104 -8.75 7.44 6.36
C GLU A 104 -8.18 8.87 6.30
N GLY A 105 -7.25 9.14 5.38
CA GLY A 105 -6.60 10.44 5.18
C GLY A 105 -5.45 10.37 4.17
N ILE A 106 -4.58 11.39 4.19
CA ILE A 106 -3.34 11.50 3.40
C ILE A 106 -2.15 11.76 4.34
N LEU A 107 -0.94 11.43 3.88
CA LEU A 107 0.34 11.57 4.61
C LEU A 107 1.32 12.43 3.81
#